data_AF-A0A519KU65-F1
#
_entry.id   AF-A0A519KU65-F1
#
_cell.length_a   1.000
_cell.length_b   1.000
_cell.length_c   1.000
_cell.angle_alpha   90.00
_cell.angle_beta   90.00
_cell.angle_gamma   90.00
#
_symmetry.space_group_name_H-M   'P 1'
#
loop_
_entity.id
_entity.type
_entity.pdbx_description
1 polymer ?
#
loop_
_entity_poly.entity_id
_entity_poly.type
_entity_poly.pdbx_seq_one_letter_code
_entity_poly.pdbx_strand_id
1 'polypeptide(L)'
;ECLITVEEGAMGGFGAFVLQMLAARGALDGGLKIRTLHLPDIFQDQDKPDLQYTQAGLNADQIAATALQALGVEASRAVRA
;
A
#
# COMPACT_ATOMS: atom_id res chain seq x y z
N GLU A 1 3.69 13.75 -5.31
CA GLU A 1 4.40 12.71 -4.52
C GLU A 1 3.40 11.82 -3.79
N CYS A 2 3.82 10.63 -3.35
CA CYS A 2 3.02 9.77 -2.48
C CYS A 2 3.90 9.01 -1.49
N LEU A 3 3.36 8.71 -0.30
CA LEU A 3 3.94 7.78 0.66
C LEU A 3 3.14 6.48 0.68
N ILE A 4 3.83 5.34 0.70
CA ILE A 4 3.22 4.02 0.91
C ILE A 4 3.86 3.37 2.12
N THR A 5 3.04 2.88 3.05
CA THR A 5 3.50 1.95 4.09
C THR A 5 3.10 0.54 3.68
N VAL A 6 3.96 -0.43 3.94
CA VAL A 6 3.71 -1.85 3.67
C VAL A 6 4.01 -2.63 4.93
N GLU A 7 3.12 -3.53 5.33
CA GLU A 7 3.32 -4.41 6.47
C GLU A 7 2.66 -5.78 6.30
N GLU A 8 3.21 -6.79 6.98
CA GLU A 8 2.68 -8.15 7.06
C GLU A 8 1.83 -8.33 8.33
N GLY A 9 1.06 -7.31 8.68
CA GLY A 9 0.07 -7.32 9.76
C GLY A 9 -1.30 -6.93 9.23
N ALA A 10 -2.35 -7.07 10.04
CA ALA A 10 -3.68 -6.56 9.72
C ALA A 10 -3.79 -5.04 9.95
N MET A 11 -4.96 -4.48 9.69
CA MET A 11 -5.23 -3.07 9.92
C MET A 11 -4.95 -2.67 11.39
N GLY A 12 -4.36 -1.49 11.59
CA GLY A 12 -4.03 -0.96 12.91
C GLY A 12 -2.57 -1.15 13.35
N GLY A 13 -1.71 -1.70 12.48
CA GLY A 13 -0.28 -1.88 12.74
C GLY A 13 0.60 -0.68 12.37
N PHE A 14 1.72 -0.97 11.72
CA PHE A 14 2.74 0.00 11.31
C PHE A 14 2.17 1.21 10.56
N GLY A 15 1.32 0.97 9.56
CA GLY A 15 0.74 2.05 8.75
C GLY A 15 -0.10 3.02 9.60
N ALA A 16 -0.84 2.49 10.56
CA ALA A 16 -1.67 3.30 11.46
C ALA A 16 -0.82 4.17 12.40
N PHE A 17 0.27 3.63 12.96
CA PHE A 17 1.17 4.41 13.81
C PHE A 17 1.94 5.48 13.02
N VAL A 18 2.35 5.19 11.79
CA VAL A 18 2.93 6.21 10.90
C VAL A 18 1.93 7.32 10.64
N LEU A 19 0.67 6.99 10.31
CA LEU A 19 -0.39 7.99 10.11
C LEU A 19 -0.62 8.85 11.36
N GLN A 20 -0.68 8.22 12.54
CA GLN A 20 -0.83 8.93 13.82
C GLN A 20 0.32 9.92 14.04
N MET A 21 1.57 9.49 13.81
CA MET A 21 2.74 10.35 13.94
C MET A 21 2.70 11.51 12.93
N LEU A 22 2.39 11.24 11.65
CA LEU A 22 2.36 12.26 10.61
C LEU A 22 1.28 13.31 10.89
N ALA A 23 0.08 12.87 11.31
CA ALA A 23 -0.99 13.78 11.70
C ALA A 23 -0.59 14.63 12.91
N ALA A 24 0.00 14.04 13.95
CA ALA A 24 0.45 14.77 15.14
C ALA A 24 1.53 15.82 14.84
N ARG A 25 2.28 15.65 13.75
CA ARG A 25 3.33 16.58 13.30
C ARG A 25 2.83 17.60 12.26
N GLY A 26 1.55 17.59 11.89
CA GLY A 26 1.00 18.44 10.83
C GLY A 26 1.52 18.09 9.42
N ALA A 27 2.15 16.93 9.25
CA ALA A 27 2.79 16.54 7.98
C ALA A 27 1.77 16.21 6.87
N LEU A 28 0.49 16.07 7.22
CA LEU A 28 -0.60 15.80 6.28
C LEU A 28 -1.35 17.06 5.83
N ASP A 29 -1.10 18.21 6.48
CA ASP A 29 -1.86 19.46 6.26
C ASP A 29 -1.67 20.03 4.84
N GLY A 30 -0.56 19.68 4.19
CA GLY A 30 -0.21 20.12 2.83
C GLY A 30 -0.74 19.22 1.70
N GLY A 31 -1.49 18.16 2.00
CA GLY A 31 -2.09 17.30 0.97
C GLY A 31 -1.21 16.15 0.45
N LEU A 32 -0.40 15.54 1.32
CA LEU A 32 0.37 14.33 1.00
C LEU A 32 -0.58 13.16 0.66
N LYS A 33 -0.42 12.57 -0.53
CA LYS A 33 -1.12 11.33 -0.89
C LYS A 33 -0.49 10.16 -0.14
N ILE A 34 -1.30 9.37 0.56
CA ILE A 34 -0.83 8.24 1.36
C ILE A 34 -1.69 6.99 1.15
N ARG A 35 -1.06 5.81 1.10
CA ARG A 35 -1.72 4.50 1.07
C ARG A 35 -1.03 3.56 2.06
N THR A 36 -1.82 2.90 2.89
CA THR A 36 -1.32 1.90 3.84
C THR A 36 -1.72 0.52 3.34
N LEU A 37 -0.73 -0.28 2.93
CA LEU A 37 -0.93 -1.64 2.45
C LEU A 37 -0.58 -2.61 3.59
N HIS A 38 -1.49 -3.53 3.86
CA HIS A 38 -1.41 -4.46 4.97
C HIS A 38 -2.14 -5.76 4.58
N LEU A 39 -1.93 -6.84 5.33
CA LEU A 39 -2.69 -8.08 5.12
C LEU A 39 -4.18 -7.84 5.40
N PRO A 40 -5.09 -8.57 4.71
CA PRO A 40 -6.50 -8.50 5.01
C PRO A 40 -6.78 -9.05 6.43
N ASP A 41 -7.78 -8.49 7.10
CA ASP A 41 -8.22 -8.92 8.43
C ASP A 41 -9.08 -10.20 8.36
N ILE A 42 -8.46 -11.26 7.82
CA ILE A 42 -9.04 -12.59 7.65
C ILE A 42 -7.95 -13.64 7.91
N PHE A 43 -8.38 -14.85 8.27
CA PHE A 43 -7.48 -16.00 8.19
C PHE A 43 -7.22 -16.33 6.72
N GLN A 44 -5.93 -16.43 6.37
CA GLN A 44 -5.49 -16.90 5.06
C GLN A 44 -5.09 -18.37 5.18
N ASP A 45 -5.58 -19.19 4.25
CA ASP A 45 -5.18 -20.58 4.16
C ASP A 45 -3.70 -20.68 3.77
N GLN A 46 -3.07 -21.77 4.17
CA GLN A 46 -1.69 -22.02 3.81
C GLN A 46 -1.57 -22.32 2.31
N ASP A 47 -0.68 -21.58 1.64
CA ASP A 47 -0.33 -21.79 0.25
C ASP A 47 1.14 -21.39 0.03
N LYS A 48 1.61 -21.39 -1.21
CA LYS A 48 2.90 -20.81 -1.56
C LYS A 48 2.91 -19.32 -1.21
N PRO A 49 4.00 -18.80 -0.62
CA PRO A 49 4.07 -17.40 -0.20
C PRO A 49 3.70 -16.39 -1.29
N ASP A 50 4.11 -16.62 -2.54
CA ASP A 50 3.80 -15.75 -3.69
C ASP A 50 2.30 -15.66 -4.00
N LEU A 51 1.57 -16.77 -3.83
CA LEU A 51 0.12 -16.81 -4.00
C LEU A 51 -0.58 -16.11 -2.83
N GLN A 52 -0.10 -16.32 -1.61
CA GLN A 52 -0.63 -15.63 -0.43
C GLN A 52 -0.48 -14.10 -0.55
N TYR A 53 0.69 -13.59 -0.95
CA TYR A 53 0.87 -12.16 -1.16
C TYR A 53 0.03 -11.61 -2.32
N THR A 54 -0.12 -12.38 -3.40
CA THR A 54 -0.97 -11.99 -4.53
C THR A 54 -2.43 -11.88 -4.11
N GLN A 55 -2.92 -12.83 -3.30
CA GLN A 55 -4.26 -12.80 -2.71
C GLN A 55 -4.42 -11.61 -1.76
N ALA A 56 -3.40 -11.31 -0.95
CA ALA A 56 -3.40 -10.18 -0.02
C ALA A 56 -3.25 -8.80 -0.70
N GLY A 57 -2.91 -8.74 -1.99
CA GLY A 57 -2.66 -7.47 -2.67
C GLY A 57 -1.28 -6.85 -2.39
N LEU A 58 -0.33 -7.65 -1.87
CA LEU A 58 0.97 -7.20 -1.39
C LEU A 58 2.15 -7.67 -2.26
N ASN A 59 1.90 -8.17 -3.46
CA ASN A 59 3.01 -8.46 -4.37
C ASN A 59 3.59 -7.17 -4.99
N ALA A 60 4.78 -7.28 -5.61
CA ALA A 60 5.51 -6.12 -6.12
C ALA A 60 4.71 -5.31 -7.17
N ASP A 61 4.02 -6.01 -8.08
CA ASP A 61 3.23 -5.37 -9.14
C ASP A 61 2.04 -4.60 -8.57
N GLN A 62 1.37 -5.15 -7.55
CA GLN A 62 0.24 -4.52 -6.86
C GLN A 62 0.67 -3.30 -6.03
N ILE A 63 1.83 -3.37 -5.36
CA ILE A 63 2.41 -2.22 -4.65
C ILE A 63 2.75 -1.10 -5.65
N ALA A 64 3.40 -1.43 -6.76
CA ALA A 64 3.74 -0.47 -7.81
C ALA A 64 2.48 0.14 -8.45
N ALA A 65 1.47 -0.68 -8.75
CA ALA A 65 0.18 -0.21 -9.26
C ALA A 65 -0.49 0.76 -8.29
N THR A 66 -0.47 0.47 -6.98
CA THR A 66 -0.98 1.38 -5.95
C THR A 66 -0.26 2.73 -5.98
N ALA A 67 1.07 2.73 -6.11
CA ALA A 67 1.86 3.96 -6.21
C ALA A 67 1.49 4.78 -7.45
N LEU A 68 1.45 4.15 -8.62
CA LEU A 68 1.10 4.80 -9.89
C LEU A 68 -0.33 5.36 -9.85
N GLN A 69 -1.28 4.59 -9.35
CA GLN A 69 -2.66 5.02 -9.17
C GLN A 69 -2.75 6.22 -8.22
N ALA A 70 -2.05 6.18 -7.07
CA ALA A 70 -2.01 7.31 -6.13
C ALA A 70 -1.42 8.56 -6.80
N LEU A 71 -0.39 8.41 -7.63
CA LEU A 71 0.18 9.52 -8.38
C LEU A 71 -0.73 10.05 -9.51
N GLY A 72 -1.80 9.33 -9.86
CA GLY A 72 -2.71 9.69 -10.95
C GLY A 72 -2.15 9.33 -12.33
N VAL A 73 -1.20 8.40 -12.38
CA VAL A 73 -0.71 7.82 -13.62
C VAL A 73 -1.74 6.77 -14.03
N GLU A 74 -2.61 7.11 -14.99
CA GLU A 74 -3.52 6.11 -15.58
C GLU A 74 -2.70 4.95 -16.14
N ALA A 75 -3.24 3.72 -16.07
CA ALA A 75 -2.68 2.52 -16.68
C ALA A 75 -2.79 2.55 -18.24
N SER A 76 -2.52 3.70 -18.84
CA SER A 76 -2.48 3.93 -20.27
C SER A 76 -1.06 4.34 -20.65
N ARG A 77 -0.37 3.44 -21.39
CA ARG A 77 1.02 3.51 -21.88
C ARG A 77 2.13 3.10 -20.91
N ALA A 78 2.14 1.81 -20.58
CA ALA A 78 3.40 1.04 -20.49
C ALA A 78 3.39 -0.15 -21.47
N VAL A 79 2.79 0.05 -22.66
CA VAL A 79 3.26 -0.60 -23.88
C VAL A 79 4.05 0.47 -24.63
N ARG A 80 5.36 0.49 -24.44
CA ARG A 80 6.28 1.17 -25.36
C ARG A 80 7.55 0.34 -25.48
N ALA A 81 7.67 -0.24 -26.68
CA ALA A 81 8.85 -0.75 -27.38
C ALA A 81 9.64 -1.88 -26.73
#